data_AF-A0A7S8C736-F1
#
_entry.id   AF-A0A7S8C736-F1
#
_cell.length_a   1.000
_cell.length_b   1.000
_cell.length_c   1.000
_cell.angle_alpha   90.00
_cell.angle_beta   90.00
_cell.angle_gamma   90.00
#
_symmetry.space_group_name_H-M   'P 1'
#
loop_
_entity.id
_entity.type
_entity.pdbx_description
1 polymer ?
#
loop_
_entity_poly.entity_id
_entity_poly.type
_entity_poly.pdbx_seq_one_letter_code
_entity_poly.pdbx_strand_id
1 'polypeptide(L)'
;MTSDSERDNEWYRAKLRREEQTWQCRKELYVHCDRATVDIGTVALRSAILVNAGAVVALLAFVGQLWGTGDAVLSAVFAAMRPFVWGLIAAVFASGIAYTYQFLVTWHAMYEWREVSADAKLSGPPKWLTRTAVLVAIVTVLLVTFAFVLFAYGAFSVSTVLVG
;
A
#
# COMPACT_ATOMS: atom_id res chain seq x y z
N MET A 1 49.17 20.26 -30.31
CA MET A 1 48.23 19.14 -30.54
C MET A 1 47.86 18.39 -29.25
N THR A 2 48.70 18.37 -28.21
CA THR A 2 48.37 17.71 -26.92
C THR A 2 47.39 18.49 -26.04
N SER A 3 47.44 19.83 -26.04
CA SER A 3 46.60 20.67 -25.17
C SER A 3 45.10 20.64 -25.51
N ASP A 4 44.73 20.54 -26.78
CA ASP A 4 43.32 20.46 -27.19
C ASP A 4 42.71 19.10 -26.79
N SER A 5 43.48 18.00 -26.90
CA SER A 5 43.07 16.66 -26.48
C SER A 5 42.84 16.57 -24.96
N GLU A 6 43.69 17.22 -24.16
CA GLU A 6 43.52 17.28 -22.69
C GLU A 6 42.26 18.03 -22.30
N ARG A 7 42.00 19.20 -22.92
CA ARG A 7 40.78 19.98 -22.68
C ARG A 7 39.51 19.20 -23.06
N ASP A 8 39.54 18.50 -24.18
CA ASP A 8 38.39 17.70 -24.62
C ASP A 8 38.13 16.55 -23.63
N ASN A 9 39.18 15.84 -23.18
CA ASN A 9 39.06 14.79 -22.18
C ASN A 9 38.49 15.29 -20.83
N GLU A 10 38.91 16.46 -20.37
CA GLU A 10 38.36 17.08 -19.15
C GLU A 10 36.89 17.43 -19.31
N TRP A 11 36.52 18.02 -20.44
CA TRP A 11 35.12 18.33 -20.76
C TRP A 11 34.26 17.06 -20.80
N TYR A 12 34.74 15.99 -21.44
CA TYR A 12 34.05 14.70 -21.49
C TYR A 12 33.86 14.11 -20.09
N ARG A 13 34.89 14.12 -19.24
CA ARG A 13 34.79 13.65 -17.85
C ARG A 13 33.82 14.50 -17.02
N ALA A 14 33.82 15.81 -17.22
CA ALA A 14 32.88 16.71 -16.54
C ALA A 14 31.44 16.46 -16.99
N LYS A 15 31.20 16.21 -18.28
CA LYS A 15 29.89 15.84 -18.81
C LYS A 15 29.40 14.51 -18.25
N LEU A 16 30.24 13.48 -18.26
CA LEU A 16 29.92 12.16 -17.69
C LEU A 16 29.52 12.26 -16.21
N ARG A 17 30.28 13.03 -15.40
CA ARG A 17 29.94 13.23 -13.99
C ARG A 17 28.59 13.93 -13.80
N ARG A 18 28.27 14.92 -14.64
CA ARG A 18 26.96 15.59 -14.60
C ARG A 18 25.83 14.61 -14.92
N GLU A 19 26.00 13.80 -15.96
CA GLU A 19 25.01 12.78 -16.33
C GLU A 19 24.84 11.76 -15.20
N GLU A 20 25.92 11.24 -14.63
CA GLU A 20 25.87 10.31 -13.50
C GLU A 20 25.16 10.92 -12.28
N GLN A 21 25.48 12.17 -11.91
CA GLN A 21 24.80 12.88 -10.84
C GLN A 21 23.29 13.00 -11.09
N THR A 22 22.88 13.30 -12.33
CA THR A 22 21.46 13.38 -12.66
C THR A 22 20.77 12.02 -12.54
N TRP A 23 21.44 10.93 -12.92
CA TRP A 23 20.93 9.57 -12.74
C TRP A 23 20.80 9.19 -11.28
N GLN A 24 21.81 9.49 -10.46
CA GLN A 24 21.77 9.21 -9.01
C GLN A 24 20.66 10.02 -8.33
N CYS A 25 20.56 11.32 -8.61
CA CYS A 25 19.52 12.17 -8.04
C CYS A 25 18.11 11.68 -8.40
N ARG A 26 17.88 11.27 -9.66
CA ARG A 26 16.59 10.69 -10.07
C ARG A 26 16.31 9.37 -9.37
N LYS A 27 17.30 8.48 -9.29
CA LYS A 27 17.17 7.18 -8.60
C LYS A 27 16.82 7.37 -7.13
N GLU A 28 17.55 8.23 -6.42
CA GLU A 28 17.27 8.59 -5.03
C GLU A 28 15.85 9.12 -4.88
N LEU A 29 15.44 10.07 -5.73
CA LEU A 29 14.08 10.61 -5.72
C LEU A 29 13.02 9.51 -5.87
N TYR A 30 13.18 8.59 -6.83
CA TYR A 30 12.24 7.49 -7.02
C TYR A 30 12.15 6.57 -5.81
N VAL A 31 13.29 6.19 -5.22
CA VAL A 31 13.35 5.36 -4.01
C VAL A 31 12.69 6.05 -2.82
N HIS A 32 12.95 7.36 -2.65
CA HIS A 32 12.35 8.14 -1.57
C HIS A 32 10.82 8.26 -1.73
N CYS A 33 10.34 8.53 -2.94
CA CYS A 33 8.91 8.61 -3.23
C CYS A 33 8.20 7.26 -3.03
N ASP A 34 8.81 6.16 -3.46
CA ASP A 34 8.25 4.82 -3.29
C ASP A 34 8.13 4.46 -1.80
N ARG A 35 9.21 4.67 -1.04
CA ARG A 35 9.22 4.44 0.40
C ARG A 35 8.17 5.28 1.13
N ALA A 36 8.09 6.57 0.81
CA ALA A 36 7.07 7.45 1.39
C ALA A 36 5.65 6.96 1.07
N THR A 37 5.42 6.46 -0.15
CA THR A 37 4.11 5.92 -0.57
C THR A 37 3.75 4.66 0.22
N VAL A 38 4.70 3.73 0.40
CA VAL A 38 4.49 2.51 1.20
C VAL A 38 4.23 2.83 2.67
N ASP A 39 4.95 3.80 3.24
CA ASP A 39 4.76 4.23 4.62
C ASP A 39 3.36 4.83 4.83
N ILE A 40 2.93 5.74 3.95
CA ILE A 40 1.58 6.33 3.98
C ILE A 40 0.51 5.25 3.80
N GLY A 41 0.71 4.33 2.85
CA GLY A 41 -0.22 3.21 2.60
C GLY A 41 -0.37 2.30 3.82
N THR A 42 0.74 2.01 4.51
CA THR A 42 0.73 1.19 5.73
C THR A 42 0.00 1.89 6.87
N VAL A 43 0.16 3.20 7.02
CA VAL A 43 -0.59 3.99 8.01
C VAL A 43 -2.09 3.94 7.68
N ALA A 44 -2.48 4.21 6.43
CA ALA A 44 -3.88 4.18 6.01
C ALA A 44 -4.54 2.81 6.24
N LEU A 45 -3.83 1.73 5.92
CA LEU A 45 -4.27 0.36 6.14
C LEU A 45 -4.49 0.04 7.63
N ARG A 46 -3.54 0.42 8.50
CA ARG A 46 -3.67 0.26 9.96
C ARG A 46 -4.85 1.07 10.50
N SER A 47 -5.02 2.30 10.02
CA SER A 47 -6.17 3.13 10.38
C SER A 47 -7.49 2.48 9.96
N ALA A 48 -7.59 1.94 8.74
CA ALA A 48 -8.79 1.25 8.27
C ALA A 48 -9.13 0.02 9.14
N ILE A 49 -8.14 -0.76 9.55
CA ILE A 49 -8.32 -1.90 10.46
C ILE A 49 -8.81 -1.40 11.83
N LEU A 50 -8.12 -0.43 12.43
CA LEU A 50 -8.43 0.07 13.78
C LEU A 50 -9.83 0.67 13.86
N VAL A 51 -10.21 1.47 12.87
CA VAL A 51 -11.49 2.18 12.83
C VAL A 51 -12.66 1.19 12.64
N ASN A 52 -12.53 0.22 11.72
CA ASN A 52 -13.55 -0.81 11.54
C ASN A 52 -13.63 -1.77 12.73
N ALA A 53 -12.50 -2.25 13.25
CA ALA A 53 -12.47 -3.13 14.41
C ALA A 53 -13.01 -2.44 15.67
N GLY A 54 -12.65 -1.17 15.89
CA GLY A 54 -13.16 -0.37 16.99
C GLY A 54 -14.67 -0.21 16.95
N ALA A 55 -15.25 0.02 15.76
CA ALA A 55 -16.69 0.07 15.58
C ALA A 55 -17.38 -1.28 15.87
N VAL A 56 -16.82 -2.39 15.39
CA VAL A 56 -17.34 -3.74 15.69
C VAL A 56 -17.30 -4.03 17.19
N VAL A 57 -16.19 -3.73 17.86
CA VAL A 57 -16.05 -3.94 19.32
C VAL A 57 -17.04 -3.08 20.09
N ALA A 58 -17.23 -1.81 19.71
CA ALA A 58 -18.21 -0.93 20.34
C ALA A 58 -19.66 -1.45 20.18
N LEU A 59 -20.02 -1.92 18.98
CA LEU A 59 -21.35 -2.50 18.73
C LEU A 59 -21.54 -3.82 19.49
N LEU A 60 -20.53 -4.69 19.55
CA LEU A 60 -20.59 -5.93 20.34
C LEU A 60 -20.75 -5.68 21.84
N ALA A 61 -20.07 -4.66 22.37
CA ALA A 61 -20.24 -4.25 23.76
C ALA A 61 -21.68 -3.79 24.04
N PHE A 62 -22.29 -3.06 23.11
CA PHE A 62 -23.68 -2.62 23.22
C PHE A 62 -24.68 -3.78 23.07
N VAL A 63 -24.41 -4.74 22.19
CA VAL A 63 -25.22 -5.97 22.04
C VAL A 63 -25.31 -6.74 23.36
N GLY A 64 -24.22 -6.83 24.12
CA GLY A 64 -24.23 -7.46 25.44
C GLY A 64 -25.15 -6.78 26.45
N GLN A 65 -25.33 -5.46 26.33
CA GLN A 65 -26.23 -4.68 27.20
C GLN A 65 -27.70 -4.80 26.77
N LEU A 66 -27.96 -5.05 25.48
CA LEU A 66 -29.30 -5.23 24.92
C LEU A 66 -29.86 -6.65 25.07
N TRP A 67 -29.17 -7.52 25.82
CA TRP A 67 -29.62 -8.89 26.02
C TRP A 67 -30.93 -8.91 26.82
N GLY A 68 -32.05 -9.14 26.13
CA GLY A 68 -33.40 -9.18 26.71
C GLY A 68 -34.35 -8.06 26.27
N THR A 69 -33.88 -7.04 25.53
CA THR A 69 -34.71 -5.91 25.06
C THR A 69 -35.46 -6.15 23.73
N GLY A 70 -35.71 -7.42 23.38
CA GLY A 70 -36.50 -7.81 22.20
C GLY A 70 -35.67 -7.97 20.91
N ASP A 71 -36.06 -8.95 20.09
CA ASP A 71 -35.29 -9.40 18.92
C ASP A 71 -35.14 -8.35 17.82
N ALA A 72 -36.09 -7.40 17.71
CA ALA A 72 -36.08 -6.38 16.67
C ALA A 72 -34.87 -5.44 16.77
N VAL A 73 -34.58 -4.91 17.97
CA VAL A 73 -33.45 -3.99 18.20
C VAL A 73 -32.13 -4.72 17.99
N LEU A 74 -32.04 -5.96 18.50
CA LEU A 74 -30.87 -6.82 18.33
C LEU A 74 -30.58 -7.07 16.84
N SER A 75 -31.60 -7.39 16.05
CA SER A 75 -31.48 -7.62 14.61
C SER A 75 -31.01 -6.37 13.85
N ALA A 76 -31.48 -5.18 14.23
CA ALA A 76 -31.08 -3.91 13.61
C ALA A 76 -29.61 -3.58 13.90
N VAL A 77 -29.14 -3.80 15.14
CA VAL A 77 -27.74 -3.59 15.52
C VAL A 77 -26.82 -4.56 14.76
N PHE A 78 -27.20 -5.84 14.64
CA PHE A 78 -26.43 -6.80 13.83
C PHE A 78 -26.40 -6.42 12.35
N ALA A 79 -27.50 -5.90 11.80
CA ALA A 79 -27.54 -5.41 10.42
C ALA A 79 -26.58 -4.22 10.22
N ALA A 80 -26.55 -3.27 11.15
CA ALA A 80 -25.64 -2.13 11.12
C ALA A 80 -24.16 -2.52 11.36
N MET A 81 -23.91 -3.64 12.05
CA MET A 81 -22.55 -4.15 12.29
C MET A 81 -21.89 -4.78 11.04
N ARG A 82 -22.69 -5.37 10.14
CA ARG A 82 -22.21 -6.04 8.92
C ARG A 82 -21.22 -5.22 8.07
N PRO A 83 -21.47 -3.95 7.71
CA PRO A 83 -20.55 -3.18 6.90
C PRO A 83 -19.17 -3.00 7.56
N PHE A 84 -19.10 -2.84 8.89
CA PHE A 84 -17.83 -2.74 9.60
C PHE A 84 -17.03 -4.04 9.56
N VAL A 85 -17.70 -5.19 9.67
CA VAL A 85 -17.07 -6.51 9.55
C VAL A 85 -16.51 -6.70 8.14
N TRP A 86 -17.26 -6.34 7.10
CA TRP A 86 -16.77 -6.40 5.72
C TRP A 86 -15.62 -5.43 5.45
N GLY A 87 -15.67 -4.23 6.03
CA GLY A 87 -14.58 -3.26 5.96
C GLY A 87 -13.31 -3.79 6.64
N LEU A 88 -13.45 -4.45 7.79
CA LEU A 88 -12.35 -5.10 8.48
C LEU A 88 -11.74 -6.26 7.67
N ILE A 89 -12.58 -7.14 7.12
CA ILE A 89 -12.11 -8.26 6.26
C ILE A 89 -11.35 -7.71 5.06
N ALA A 90 -11.88 -6.70 4.37
CA ALA A 90 -11.24 -6.08 3.23
C ALA A 90 -9.88 -5.46 3.60
N ALA A 91 -9.79 -4.76 4.73
CA ALA A 91 -8.54 -4.16 5.20
C ALA A 91 -7.49 -5.23 5.62
N VAL A 92 -7.91 -6.31 6.26
CA VAL A 92 -7.02 -7.45 6.59
C VAL A 92 -6.53 -8.13 5.32
N PHE A 93 -7.40 -8.35 4.32
CA PHE A 93 -6.99 -8.92 3.04
C PHE A 93 -6.00 -8.01 2.30
N ALA A 94 -6.27 -6.70 2.29
CA ALA A 94 -5.34 -5.71 1.75
C ALA A 94 -3.97 -5.76 2.44
N SER A 95 -3.91 -6.06 3.74
CA SER A 95 -2.65 -6.20 4.46
C SER A 95 -1.81 -7.40 3.99
N GLY A 96 -2.45 -8.55 3.75
CA GLY A 96 -1.78 -9.73 3.20
C GLY A 96 -1.29 -9.50 1.76
N ILE A 97 -2.08 -8.78 0.96
CA ILE A 97 -1.71 -8.42 -0.41
C ILE A 97 -0.54 -7.42 -0.40
N ALA A 98 -0.54 -6.43 0.49
CA ALA A 98 0.56 -5.48 0.67
C ALA A 98 1.86 -6.18 1.10
N TYR A 99 1.79 -7.20 1.95
CA TYR A 99 2.96 -8.02 2.30
C TYR A 99 3.51 -8.75 1.07
N THR A 100 2.63 -9.30 0.23
CA THR A 100 3.01 -9.96 -1.02
C THR A 100 3.67 -8.98 -2.00
N TYR A 101 3.16 -7.74 -2.10
CA TYR A 101 3.80 -6.67 -2.87
C TYR A 101 5.24 -6.41 -2.40
N GLN A 102 5.44 -6.23 -1.10
CA GLN A 102 6.76 -5.94 -0.53
C GLN A 102 7.74 -7.10 -0.78
N PHE A 103 7.26 -8.34 -0.71
CA PHE A 103 8.06 -9.52 -1.06
C PHE A 103 8.49 -9.50 -2.54
N LEU A 104 7.58 -9.19 -3.47
CA LEU A 104 7.89 -9.11 -4.91
C LEU A 104 8.89 -7.99 -5.25
N VAL A 105 8.75 -6.82 -4.63
CA VAL A 105 9.68 -5.69 -4.81
C VAL A 105 11.08 -6.04 -4.27
N THR A 106 11.14 -6.67 -3.09
CA THR A 106 12.42 -7.12 -2.51
C THR A 106 13.08 -8.19 -3.38
N TRP A 107 12.28 -9.11 -3.92
CA TRP A 107 12.75 -10.13 -4.86
C TRP A 107 13.30 -9.50 -6.16
N HIS A 108 12.63 -8.49 -6.69
CA HIS A 108 13.09 -7.74 -7.87
C HIS A 108 14.44 -7.07 -7.61
N ALA A 109 14.58 -6.38 -6.47
CA ALA A 109 15.84 -5.75 -6.08
C ALA A 109 16.96 -6.80 -5.95
N MET A 110 16.69 -7.95 -5.33
CA MET A 110 17.67 -9.03 -5.19
C MET A 110 18.13 -9.61 -6.53
N TYR A 111 17.25 -9.64 -7.55
CA TYR A 111 17.62 -10.05 -8.91
C TYR A 111 18.60 -9.05 -9.55
N GLU A 112 18.33 -7.74 -9.43
CA GLU A 112 19.23 -6.69 -9.93
C GLU A 112 20.61 -6.73 -9.26
N TRP A 113 20.67 -6.95 -7.95
CA TRP A 113 21.95 -7.07 -7.24
C TRP A 113 22.79 -8.26 -7.73
N ARG A 114 22.15 -9.36 -8.13
CA ARG A 114 22.84 -10.51 -8.74
C ARG A 114 23.45 -10.16 -10.10
N GLU A 115 22.75 -9.41 -10.94
CA GLU A 115 23.24 -8.98 -12.25
C GLU A 115 24.45 -8.03 -12.16
N VAL A 116 24.52 -7.18 -11.13
CA VAL A 116 25.67 -6.29 -10.92
C VAL A 116 26.90 -7.03 -10.39
N SER A 117 26.70 -8.14 -9.66
CA SER A 117 27.78 -8.92 -9.03
C SER A 117 28.38 -10.02 -9.91
N ALA A 118 27.68 -10.44 -10.96
CA ALA A 118 28.16 -11.41 -11.92
C ALA A 118 28.31 -10.72 -13.28
N ASP A 119 29.44 -10.88 -13.96
CA ASP A 119 29.77 -10.41 -15.32
C ASP A 119 28.86 -11.02 -16.43
N ALA A 120 27.62 -11.37 -16.08
CA ALA A 120 26.76 -12.20 -16.86
C ALA A 120 25.72 -11.35 -17.59
N LYS A 121 25.73 -11.50 -18.92
CA LYS A 121 24.64 -11.17 -19.86
C LYS A 121 23.33 -11.88 -19.49
N LEU A 122 22.82 -11.74 -18.26
CA LEU A 122 21.50 -12.21 -17.92
C LEU A 122 20.48 -11.18 -18.38
N SER A 123 19.48 -11.69 -19.09
CA SER A 123 18.29 -10.99 -19.51
C SER A 123 17.63 -10.35 -18.28
N GLY A 124 17.39 -9.03 -18.35
CA GLY A 124 16.75 -8.27 -17.27
C GLY A 124 15.44 -8.89 -16.76
N PRO A 125 14.94 -8.42 -15.61
CA PRO A 125 13.86 -9.06 -14.87
C PRO A 125 12.65 -9.35 -15.76
N PRO A 126 12.00 -10.51 -15.58
CA PRO A 126 10.89 -10.90 -16.43
C PRO A 126 9.77 -9.87 -16.32
N LYS A 127 9.30 -9.35 -17.47
CA LYS A 127 8.28 -8.28 -17.56
C LYS A 127 6.99 -8.58 -16.81
N TRP A 128 6.72 -9.84 -16.49
CA TRP A 128 5.57 -10.25 -15.70
C TRP A 128 5.63 -9.72 -14.26
N LEU A 129 6.83 -9.51 -13.69
CA LEU A 129 7.05 -9.24 -12.28
C LEU A 129 6.70 -7.78 -11.97
N THR A 130 7.06 -6.90 -12.90
CA THR A 130 6.65 -5.49 -12.86
C THR A 130 5.14 -5.36 -13.03
N ARG A 131 4.52 -6.15 -13.93
CA ARG A 131 3.06 -6.13 -14.14
C ARG A 131 2.30 -6.63 -12.92
N THR A 132 2.75 -7.71 -12.28
CA THR A 132 2.10 -8.24 -11.07
C THR A 132 2.22 -7.27 -9.91
N ALA A 133 3.37 -6.61 -9.71
CA ALA A 133 3.54 -5.61 -8.66
C ALA A 133 2.56 -4.43 -8.81
N VAL A 134 2.40 -3.90 -10.02
CA VAL A 134 1.45 -2.80 -10.30
C VAL A 134 0.00 -3.23 -10.04
N LEU A 135 -0.39 -4.43 -10.50
CA LEU A 135 -1.74 -4.96 -10.27
C LEU A 135 -2.01 -5.13 -8.77
N VAL A 136 -1.07 -5.71 -8.03
CA VAL A 136 -1.16 -5.93 -6.58
C VAL A 136 -1.30 -4.58 -5.84
N ALA A 137 -0.56 -3.55 -6.24
CA ALA A 137 -0.67 -2.21 -5.68
C ALA A 137 -2.06 -1.59 -5.92
N ILE A 138 -2.58 -1.66 -7.15
CA ILE A 138 -3.92 -1.16 -7.51
C ILE A 138 -4.99 -1.87 -6.70
N VAL A 139 -4.94 -3.20 -6.61
CA VAL A 139 -5.90 -4.00 -5.83
C VAL A 139 -5.87 -3.62 -4.36
N THR A 140 -4.68 -3.42 -3.78
CA THR A 140 -4.53 -2.99 -2.39
C THR A 140 -5.20 -1.63 -2.14
N VAL A 141 -4.96 -0.65 -3.00
CA VAL A 141 -5.56 0.69 -2.90
C VAL A 141 -7.09 0.62 -3.00
N LEU A 142 -7.61 -0.17 -3.94
CA LEU A 142 -9.06 -0.37 -4.09
C LEU A 142 -9.68 -1.01 -2.85
N LEU A 143 -9.04 -2.03 -2.27
CA LEU A 143 -9.54 -2.68 -1.05
C LEU A 143 -9.52 -1.75 0.17
N VAL A 144 -8.47 -0.95 0.36
CA VAL A 144 -8.39 0.04 1.45
C VAL A 144 -9.45 1.11 1.27
N THR A 145 -9.64 1.62 0.06
CA THR A 145 -10.68 2.60 -0.26
C THR A 145 -12.07 2.03 0.01
N PHE A 146 -12.32 0.79 -0.44
CA PHE A 146 -13.56 0.07 -0.18
C PHE A 146 -13.83 -0.12 1.32
N ALA A 147 -12.80 -0.43 2.11
CA ALA A 147 -12.92 -0.55 3.57
C ALA A 147 -13.34 0.78 4.24
N PHE A 148 -12.84 1.92 3.77
CA PHE A 148 -13.28 3.23 4.27
C PHE A 148 -14.71 3.59 3.85
N VAL A 149 -15.10 3.25 2.62
CA VAL A 149 -16.47 3.45 2.15
C VAL A 149 -17.46 2.63 2.99
N LEU A 150 -17.12 1.36 3.28
CA LEU A 150 -17.93 0.52 4.15
C LEU A 150 -18.01 1.05 5.58
N PHE A 151 -16.91 1.58 6.12
CA PHE A 151 -16.93 2.24 7.43
C PHE A 151 -17.91 3.42 7.44
N ALA A 152 -17.81 4.31 6.45
CA ALA A 152 -18.71 5.47 6.35
C ALA A 152 -20.18 5.03 6.22
N TYR A 153 -20.46 4.06 5.36
CA TYR A 153 -21.80 3.50 5.20
C TYR A 153 -22.33 2.87 6.49
N GLY A 154 -21.49 2.11 7.21
CA GLY A 154 -21.85 1.54 8.52
C GLY A 154 -22.17 2.62 9.55
N ALA A 155 -21.40 3.70 9.59
CA ALA A 155 -21.65 4.82 10.51
C ALA A 155 -23.02 5.48 10.22
N PHE A 156 -23.37 5.67 8.94
CA PHE A 156 -24.70 6.16 8.57
C PHE A 156 -25.80 5.18 9.00
N SER A 157 -25.63 3.88 8.76
CA SER A 157 -26.61 2.86 9.16
C SER A 157 -26.85 2.81 10.67
N VAL A 158 -25.81 2.99 11.48
CA VAL A 158 -25.95 3.06 12.95
C VAL A 158 -26.72 4.32 13.34
N SER A 159 -26.41 5.46 12.73
CA SER A 159 -27.10 6.72 13.02
C SER A 159 -28.61 6.66 12.76
N THR A 160 -29.02 5.97 11.68
CA THR A 160 -30.45 5.80 11.36
C THR A 160 -31.17 4.91 12.37
N VAL A 161 -30.50 3.90 12.93
CA VAL A 161 -31.09 3.01 13.95
C VAL A 161 -31.21 3.69 15.31
N LEU A 162 -30.36 4.68 15.61
CA LEU A 162 -30.39 5.41 16.88
C LEU A 162 -31.41 6.56 16.90
N VAL A 163 -31.71 7.13 15.73
CA VAL A 163 -32.62 8.29 15.62
C VAL A 163 -34.05 7.87 15.23
N GLY A 164 -34.22 6.70 14.63
CA GLY A 164 -35.54 6.13 14.27
C GLY A 164 -36.12 5.27 15.37
#